data_AF-A0A2X3EIF5-F1
#
_entry.id   AF-A0A2X3EIF5-F1
#
_cell.length_a   1.000
_cell.length_b   1.000
_cell.length_c   1.000
_cell.angle_alpha   90.00
_cell.angle_beta   90.00
_cell.angle_gamma   90.00
#
_symmetry.space_group_name_H-M   'P 1'
#
loop_
_entity.id
_entity.type
_entity.pdbx_description
1 polymer ?
#
loop_
_entity_poly.entity_id
_entity_poly.type
_entity_poly.pdbx_seq_one_letter_code
_entity_poly.pdbx_strand_id
1 'polypeptide(L)'
;MKCLICARFCLGVLCEGCLDSIVLTPRKRVVSGVTIYTFFAYEDIDFLLSSKYYAIGSRIFTHLSRIASAYFFRQKTDFSGIYGVGIDDYVRSFYSHTGVILKHFCQSGIRPIYGQLRAQNVISMRANRLSIAKTTSAICFIAQKPKM
;
A
#
# COMPACT_ATOMS: atom_id res chain seq x y z
N MET A 1 4.20 -21.55 -12.50
CA MET A 1 2.89 -20.90 -12.28
C MET A 1 2.60 -20.03 -13.50
N LYS A 2 1.41 -19.44 -13.64
CA LYS A 2 1.11 -18.49 -14.73
C LYS A 2 0.98 -17.08 -14.18
N CYS A 3 1.45 -16.08 -14.93
CA CYS A 3 1.26 -14.66 -14.62
C CYS A 3 -0.23 -14.33 -14.58
N LEU A 4 -0.67 -13.57 -13.58
CA LEU A 4 -2.07 -13.21 -13.41
C LEU A 4 -2.60 -12.30 -14.54
N ILE A 5 -1.73 -11.52 -15.19
CA ILE A 5 -2.13 -10.58 -16.25
C ILE A 5 -2.08 -11.24 -17.64
N CYS A 6 -0.95 -11.85 -18.01
CA CYS A 6 -0.73 -12.33 -19.39
C CYS A 6 -0.78 -13.86 -19.54
N ALA A 7 -1.03 -14.60 -18.46
CA ALA A 7 -1.03 -16.07 -18.43
C ALA A 7 0.26 -16.79 -18.88
N ARG A 8 1.33 -16.05 -19.24
CA ARG A 8 2.65 -16.62 -19.52
C ARG A 8 3.17 -17.35 -18.29
N PHE A 9 3.90 -18.44 -18.51
CA PHE A 9 4.58 -19.13 -17.43
C PHE A 9 5.59 -18.20 -16.71
N CYS A 10 5.52 -18.14 -15.39
CA CYS A 10 6.52 -17.49 -14.52
C CYS A 10 6.53 -18.13 -13.12
N LEU A 11 7.59 -17.86 -12.35
CA LEU A 11 7.72 -18.32 -10.95
C LEU A 11 7.01 -17.37 -9.96
N GLY A 12 6.79 -16.12 -10.37
CA GLY A 12 6.05 -15.10 -9.61
C GLY A 12 4.53 -15.17 -9.82
N VAL A 13 3.81 -14.26 -9.13
CA VAL A 13 2.38 -13.98 -9.41
C VAL A 13 2.20 -13.09 -10.63
N LEU A 14 3.20 -12.27 -10.93
CA LEU A 14 3.31 -11.44 -12.12
C LEU A 14 4.68 -11.71 -12.74
N CYS A 15 4.74 -11.83 -14.07
CA CYS A 15 6.02 -11.88 -14.78
C CYS A 15 6.66 -10.48 -14.82
N GLU A 16 7.97 -10.42 -15.05
CA GLU A 16 8.72 -9.15 -15.09
C GLU A 16 8.15 -8.18 -16.12
N GLY A 17 7.86 -8.63 -17.34
CA GLY A 17 7.26 -7.76 -18.36
C GLY A 17 5.90 -7.15 -17.96
N CYS A 18 5.10 -7.86 -17.16
CA CYS A 18 3.84 -7.33 -16.62
C CYS A 18 4.05 -6.44 -15.38
N LEU A 19 5.15 -6.61 -14.65
CA LEU A 19 5.51 -5.70 -13.57
C LEU A 19 6.06 -4.38 -14.13
N ASP A 20 6.86 -4.46 -15.18
CA ASP A 20 7.46 -3.30 -15.85
C ASP A 20 6.42 -2.48 -16.61
N SER A 21 5.31 -3.10 -17.04
CA SER A 21 4.19 -2.39 -17.65
C SER A 21 3.35 -1.59 -16.65
N ILE A 22 3.56 -1.75 -15.33
CA ILE A 22 2.83 -0.98 -14.32
C ILE A 22 3.40 0.44 -14.29
N VAL A 23 2.62 1.39 -14.79
CA VAL A 23 3.02 2.80 -14.87
C VAL A 23 2.93 3.45 -13.48
N LEU A 24 4.03 4.06 -13.05
CA LEU A 24 4.04 4.92 -11.86
C LEU A 24 3.44 6.29 -12.21
N THR A 25 2.40 6.69 -11.48
CA THR A 25 1.78 8.02 -11.56
C THR A 25 1.83 8.71 -10.19
N PRO A 26 3.02 9.14 -9.73
CA PRO A 26 3.19 9.72 -8.41
C PRO A 26 2.41 11.04 -8.29
N ARG A 27 1.52 11.12 -7.30
CA ARG A 27 0.79 12.35 -6.95
C ARG A 27 0.94 12.63 -5.46
N LYS A 28 0.96 13.91 -5.12
CA LYS A 28 1.02 14.41 -3.74
C LYS A 28 -0.12 15.38 -3.53
N ARG A 29 -0.86 15.22 -2.42
CA ARG A 29 -1.87 16.20 -1.98
C ARG A 29 -1.82 16.36 -0.47
N VAL A 30 -2.31 17.49 0.03
CA VAL A 30 -2.42 17.75 1.47
C VAL A 30 -3.89 17.78 1.85
N VAL A 31 -4.26 17.01 2.87
CA VAL A 31 -5.63 16.95 3.41
C VAL A 31 -5.53 17.10 4.91
N SER A 32 -6.15 18.15 5.46
CA SER A 32 -6.15 18.43 6.91
C SER A 32 -4.76 18.40 7.55
N GLY A 33 -3.76 18.98 6.86
CA GLY A 33 -2.35 18.99 7.31
C GLY A 33 -1.60 17.68 7.12
N VAL A 34 -2.25 16.60 6.66
CA VAL A 34 -1.61 15.32 6.33
C VAL A 34 -1.24 15.31 4.85
N THR A 35 0.02 15.03 4.56
CA THR A 35 0.47 14.81 3.18
C THR A 35 0.15 13.38 2.76
N ILE A 36 -0.62 13.23 1.69
CA ILE A 36 -0.99 11.96 1.08
C ILE A 36 -0.18 11.78 -0.20
N TYR A 37 0.52 10.65 -0.29
CA TYR A 37 1.21 10.21 -1.49
C TYR A 37 0.42 9.09 -2.16
N THR A 38 0.32 9.12 -3.48
CA THR A 38 -0.23 8.04 -4.30
C THR A 38 0.75 7.73 -5.42
N PHE A 39 0.97 6.45 -5.74
CA PHE A 39 2.01 6.05 -6.70
C PHE A 39 1.47 5.48 -8.01
N PHE A 40 0.20 5.09 -8.05
CA PHE A 40 -0.45 4.46 -9.19
C PHE A 40 -1.81 5.11 -9.42
N ALA A 41 -2.27 5.17 -10.66
CA ALA A 41 -3.65 5.52 -10.95
C ALA A 41 -4.52 4.34 -10.57
N TYR A 42 -5.68 4.59 -9.97
CA TYR A 42 -6.56 3.52 -9.52
C TYR A 42 -6.98 2.63 -10.69
N GLU A 43 -7.34 3.24 -11.82
CA GLU A 43 -7.79 2.59 -13.05
C GLU A 43 -6.74 1.63 -13.64
N ASP A 44 -5.45 1.90 -13.45
CA ASP A 44 -4.37 1.08 -14.01
C ASP A 44 -4.13 -0.21 -13.22
N ILE A 45 -4.49 -0.22 -11.93
CA ILE A 45 -4.17 -1.32 -11.01
C ILE A 45 -5.38 -1.83 -10.22
N ASP A 46 -6.61 -1.44 -10.57
CA ASP A 46 -7.82 -1.80 -9.83
C ASP A 46 -8.00 -3.32 -9.69
N PHE A 47 -7.74 -4.04 -10.77
CA PHE A 47 -7.72 -5.49 -10.84
C PHE A 47 -6.73 -6.08 -9.84
N LEU A 48 -5.53 -5.50 -9.75
CA LEU A 48 -4.51 -5.92 -8.77
C LEU A 48 -4.91 -5.56 -7.34
N LEU A 49 -5.51 -4.40 -7.10
CA LEU A 49 -5.96 -3.96 -5.77
C LEU A 49 -7.14 -4.78 -5.26
N SER A 50 -8.00 -5.26 -6.15
CA SER A 50 -9.12 -6.17 -5.81
C SER A 50 -8.63 -7.47 -5.16
N SER A 51 -7.36 -7.85 -5.39
CA SER A 51 -6.72 -9.01 -4.77
C SER A 51 -6.60 -8.91 -3.24
N LYS A 52 -6.90 -7.75 -2.63
CA LYS A 52 -6.83 -7.54 -1.18
C LYS A 52 -7.67 -8.52 -0.35
N TYR A 53 -8.69 -9.12 -0.96
CA TYR A 53 -9.57 -10.09 -0.31
C TYR A 53 -9.10 -11.56 -0.46
N TYR A 54 -8.00 -11.80 -1.15
CA TYR A 54 -7.50 -13.14 -1.48
C TYR A 54 -6.05 -13.33 -1.01
N ALA A 55 -5.66 -14.57 -0.70
CA ALA A 55 -4.31 -14.88 -0.24
C ALA A 55 -3.21 -14.44 -1.23
N ILE A 56 -3.47 -14.53 -2.54
CA ILE A 56 -2.55 -14.08 -3.60
C ILE A 56 -2.20 -12.60 -3.50
N GLY A 57 -3.10 -11.79 -2.91
CA GLY A 57 -2.89 -10.37 -2.71
C GLY A 57 -1.65 -10.06 -1.89
N SER A 58 -1.26 -10.92 -0.93
CA SER A 58 -0.03 -10.73 -0.15
C SER A 58 1.21 -10.56 -1.05
N ARG A 59 1.28 -11.33 -2.15
CA ARG A 59 2.37 -11.27 -3.14
C ARG A 59 2.21 -10.08 -4.09
N ILE A 60 0.98 -9.76 -4.50
CA ILE A 60 0.71 -8.59 -5.36
C ILE A 60 1.05 -7.29 -4.64
N PHE A 61 0.57 -7.11 -3.41
CA PHE A 61 0.88 -5.93 -2.59
C PHE A 61 2.37 -5.84 -2.24
N THR A 62 3.08 -6.96 -2.10
CA THR A 62 4.56 -6.97 -1.98
C THR A 62 5.21 -6.31 -3.20
N HIS A 63 4.82 -6.71 -4.42
CA HIS A 63 5.37 -6.12 -5.65
C HIS A 63 5.04 -4.62 -5.78
N LEU A 64 3.76 -4.25 -5.62
CA LEU A 64 3.33 -2.86 -5.71
C LEU A 64 4.01 -1.96 -4.68
N SER A 65 4.12 -2.45 -3.43
CA SER A 65 4.76 -1.69 -2.35
C SER A 65 6.26 -1.52 -2.58
N ARG A 66 6.94 -2.53 -3.13
CA ARG A 66 8.37 -2.44 -3.47
C ARG A 66 8.62 -1.41 -4.58
N ILE A 67 7.78 -1.38 -5.61
CA ILE A 67 7.88 -0.38 -6.70
C ILE A 67 7.65 1.03 -6.13
N ALA A 68 6.58 1.19 -5.35
CA ALA A 68 6.22 2.46 -4.74
C ALA A 68 7.27 2.97 -3.74
N SER A 69 7.77 2.11 -2.85
CA SER A 69 8.77 2.49 -1.85
C SER A 69 10.10 2.83 -2.52
N ALA A 70 10.54 2.07 -3.52
CA ALA A 70 11.74 2.38 -4.28
C ALA A 70 11.65 3.76 -4.96
N TYR A 71 10.50 4.12 -5.53
CA TYR A 71 10.28 5.47 -6.06
C TYR A 71 10.35 6.53 -4.95
N PHE A 72 9.66 6.30 -3.84
CA PHE A 72 9.60 7.25 -2.72
C PHE A 72 10.97 7.56 -2.11
N PHE A 73 11.79 6.54 -1.90
CA PHE A 73 13.12 6.69 -1.29
C PHE A 73 14.15 7.32 -2.22
N ARG A 74 13.99 7.20 -3.55
CA ARG A 74 14.86 7.93 -4.49
C ARG A 74 14.71 9.46 -4.40
N GLN A 75 13.57 9.95 -3.92
CA GLN A 75 13.24 11.38 -3.91
C GLN A 75 13.64 12.09 -2.61
N LYS A 76 14.08 11.36 -1.58
CA LYS A 76 14.38 11.92 -0.25
C LYS A 76 15.55 11.21 0.40
N THR A 77 16.39 11.97 1.08
CA THR A 77 17.70 11.49 1.54
C THR A 77 17.76 11.17 3.03
N ASP A 78 16.87 11.71 3.88
CA ASP A 78 16.89 11.44 5.31
C ASP A 78 15.50 11.09 5.87
N PHE A 79 15.43 9.90 6.48
CA PHE A 79 14.26 9.37 7.17
C PHE A 79 14.53 9.00 8.63
N SER A 80 15.67 9.44 9.17
CA SER A 80 16.03 9.21 10.56
C SER A 80 14.97 9.76 11.52
N GLY A 81 14.62 8.98 12.55
CA GLY A 81 13.61 9.35 13.53
C GLY A 81 12.16 9.35 13.03
N ILE A 82 11.88 8.86 11.82
CA ILE A 82 10.52 8.73 11.29
C ILE A 82 9.96 7.34 11.62
N TYR A 83 8.71 7.32 12.06
CA TYR A 83 7.95 6.10 12.29
C TYR A 83 6.93 5.91 11.17
N GLY A 84 6.78 4.67 10.72
CA GLY A 84 5.71 4.24 9.83
C GLY A 84 4.66 3.50 10.65
N VAL A 85 3.39 3.85 10.48
CA VAL A 85 2.28 3.20 11.20
C VAL A 85 1.24 2.71 10.20
N GLY A 86 0.81 1.46 10.37
CA GLY A 86 -0.24 0.85 9.56
C GLY A 86 -1.61 1.21 10.10
N ILE A 87 -2.48 1.75 9.25
CA ILE A 87 -3.89 1.97 9.60
C ILE A 87 -4.65 0.65 9.45
N ASP A 88 -5.46 0.30 10.45
CA ASP A 88 -6.30 -0.91 10.49
C ASP A 88 -5.58 -2.18 10.00
N ASP A 89 -4.35 -2.39 10.46
CA ASP A 89 -3.45 -3.44 9.97
C ASP A 89 -3.79 -4.85 10.49
N TYR A 90 -5.07 -5.13 10.74
CA TYR A 90 -5.56 -6.47 11.07
C TYR A 90 -5.30 -7.44 9.93
N VAL A 91 -4.97 -8.67 10.31
CA VAL A 91 -5.04 -9.81 9.40
C VAL A 91 -6.51 -10.18 9.25
N ARG A 92 -7.17 -9.66 8.20
CA ARG A 92 -8.53 -10.05 7.84
C ARG A 92 -8.42 -11.10 6.72
N SER A 93 -8.75 -12.36 7.06
CA SER A 93 -8.51 -13.56 6.24
C SER A 93 -7.06 -14.06 6.27
N PHE A 94 -6.20 -13.61 5.35
CA PHE A 94 -4.91 -14.26 5.11
C PHE A 94 -3.69 -13.38 5.41
N TYR A 95 -3.83 -12.06 5.28
CA TYR A 95 -2.74 -11.11 5.52
C TYR A 95 -3.29 -9.72 5.82
N SER A 96 -2.42 -8.83 6.29
CA SER A 96 -2.70 -7.41 6.42
C SER A 96 -2.12 -6.66 5.22
N HIS A 97 -2.98 -6.09 4.37
CA HIS A 97 -2.53 -5.35 3.19
C HIS A 97 -1.78 -4.07 3.56
N THR A 98 -2.24 -3.34 4.58
CA THR A 98 -1.52 -2.19 5.13
C THR A 98 -0.23 -2.60 5.85
N GLY A 99 -0.22 -3.78 6.48
CA GLY A 99 1.00 -4.36 7.07
C GLY A 99 2.07 -4.70 6.03
N VAL A 100 1.69 -5.29 4.89
CA VAL A 100 2.61 -5.56 3.76
C VAL A 100 3.17 -4.28 3.18
N ILE A 101 2.32 -3.26 3.00
CA ILE A 101 2.76 -1.92 2.56
C ILE A 101 3.77 -1.35 3.55
N LEU A 102 3.41 -1.30 4.83
CA LEU A 102 4.25 -0.73 5.89
C LEU A 102 5.63 -1.41 5.92
N LYS A 103 5.67 -2.74 5.81
CA LYS A 103 6.92 -3.51 5.78
C LYS A 103 7.88 -2.98 4.71
N HIS A 104 7.41 -2.72 3.50
CA HIS A 104 8.27 -2.28 2.39
C HIS A 104 8.66 -0.79 2.46
N PHE A 105 7.83 0.05 3.06
CA PHE A 105 8.21 1.44 3.33
C PHE A 105 9.18 1.55 4.51
N CYS A 106 9.18 0.61 5.44
CA CYS A 106 10.10 0.65 6.58
C CYS A 106 11.48 0.03 6.33
N GLN A 107 11.77 -0.44 5.12
CA GLN A 107 13.09 -1.00 4.78
C GLN A 107 14.21 0.05 4.61
N SER A 108 13.88 1.34 4.51
CA SER A 108 14.84 2.41 4.16
C SER A 108 14.97 3.48 5.26
N GLY A 109 15.13 3.06 6.51
CA GLY A 109 15.42 3.96 7.65
C GLY A 109 14.21 4.43 8.46
N ILE A 110 13.00 4.08 8.04
CA ILE A 110 11.75 4.32 8.79
C ILE A 110 11.51 3.16 9.76
N ARG A 111 11.17 3.46 11.01
CA ARG A 111 10.87 2.43 12.03
C ARG A 111 9.39 2.02 11.95
N PRO A 112 9.07 0.73 11.73
CA PRO A 112 7.68 0.29 11.66
C PRO A 112 7.07 0.18 13.06
N ILE A 113 5.81 0.59 13.20
CA ILE A 113 4.96 0.27 14.34
C ILE A 113 3.67 -0.38 13.80
N TYR A 114 3.43 -1.62 14.24
CA TYR A 114 2.26 -2.40 13.85
C TYR A 114 1.21 -2.37 14.97
N GLY A 115 -0.06 -2.50 14.60
CA GLY A 115 -1.16 -2.69 15.54
C GLY A 115 -1.61 -1.46 16.35
N GLN A 116 -0.94 -0.32 16.22
CA GLN A 116 -1.23 0.87 17.02
C GLN A 116 -2.51 1.60 16.58
N LEU A 117 -2.80 1.66 15.28
CA LEU A 117 -3.98 2.34 14.72
C LEU A 117 -5.05 1.36 14.24
N ARG A 118 -5.36 0.38 15.09
CA ARG A 118 -6.44 -0.57 14.89
C ARG A 118 -7.76 0.02 15.37
N ALA A 119 -8.80 -0.07 14.54
CA ALA A 119 -10.13 0.38 14.94
C ALA A 119 -10.65 -0.50 16.09
N GLN A 120 -10.94 0.11 17.25
CA GLN A 120 -11.43 -0.61 18.43
C GLN A 120 -12.92 -0.98 18.32
N ASN A 121 -13.69 -0.18 17.60
CA ASN A 121 -15.10 -0.45 17.34
C ASN A 121 -15.25 -1.18 16.00
N VAL A 122 -15.69 -2.43 16.05
CA VAL A 122 -16.04 -3.22 14.85
C VAL A 122 -17.43 -2.82 14.36
N ILE A 123 -17.63 -1.53 14.04
CA ILE A 123 -18.77 -1.16 13.20
C ILE A 123 -18.35 -1.54 11.79
N SER A 124 -18.78 -2.72 11.36
CA SER A 124 -18.66 -3.13 9.96
C SER A 124 -19.35 -2.05 9.11
N MET A 125 -18.58 -1.18 8.46
CA MET A 125 -19.09 -0.29 7.41
C MET A 125 -19.41 -1.11 6.16
N ARG A 126 -20.27 -2.11 6.30
CA ARG A 126 -21.02 -2.70 5.20
C ARG A 126 -22.16 -1.74 4.89
N ALA A 127 -22.01 -1.03 3.78
CA ALA A 127 -23.07 -0.32 3.07
C ALA A 127 -23.80 0.80 3.84
N ASN A 128 -23.19 1.97 4.02
CA ASN A 128 -23.83 3.25 3.67
C ASN A 128 -22.88 4.46 3.79
N ARG A 129 -22.42 5.00 2.66
CA ARG A 129 -22.14 6.43 2.36
C ARG A 129 -21.13 6.53 1.20
N LEU A 130 -21.69 6.76 0.02
CA LEU A 130 -21.06 6.87 -1.29
C LEU A 130 -20.11 8.08 -1.51
N SER A 131 -19.64 8.80 -0.48
CA SER A 131 -18.91 10.07 -0.67
C SER A 131 -17.46 10.11 -0.15
N ILE A 132 -16.97 9.09 0.56
CA ILE A 132 -15.60 9.09 1.13
C ILE A 132 -14.67 8.05 0.44
N ALA A 133 -15.24 7.11 -0.33
CA ALA A 133 -14.55 5.93 -0.84
C ALA A 133 -13.67 6.12 -2.11
N LYS A 134 -13.35 7.36 -2.50
CA LYS A 134 -12.42 7.59 -3.64
C LYS A 134 -10.94 7.67 -3.24
N THR A 135 -10.62 7.60 -1.94
CA THR A 135 -9.25 7.80 -1.43
C THR A 135 -8.56 6.51 -0.99
N THR A 136 -9.31 5.45 -0.69
CA THR A 136 -8.82 4.30 0.10
C THR A 136 -7.97 3.30 -0.69
N SER A 137 -7.83 3.48 -1.99
CA SER A 137 -7.01 2.62 -2.86
C SER A 137 -5.60 3.18 -3.10
N ALA A 138 -5.32 4.37 -2.57
CA ALA A 138 -3.97 4.90 -2.51
C ALA A 138 -3.17 4.13 -1.46
N ILE A 139 -1.94 3.72 -1.81
CA ILE A 139 -0.91 3.37 -0.83
C ILE A 139 -0.63 4.63 0.00
N CYS A 140 -1.42 4.84 1.04
CA CYS A 140 -1.35 6.02 1.89
C CYS A 140 -0.29 5.79 2.96
N PHE A 141 0.86 6.43 2.80
CA PHE A 141 1.90 6.46 3.81
C PHE A 141 1.75 7.74 4.64
N ILE A 142 1.41 7.61 5.92
CA ILE A 142 1.42 8.72 6.87
C ILE A 142 2.74 8.66 7.64
N ALA A 143 3.64 9.60 7.36
CA ALA A 143 4.78 9.89 8.21
C ALA A 143 4.38 11.03 9.16
N GLN A 144 4.35 10.76 10.46
CA GLN A 144 4.26 11.82 11.48
C GLN A 144 5.55 11.81 12.29
N LYS A 145 6.17 13.00 12.46
CA LYS A 145 7.16 13.19 13.51
C LYS A 145 6.43 13.13 14.85
N PRO A 146 6.90 12.35 15.84
CA PRO A 146 6.32 12.40 17.17
C PRO A 146 6.45 13.83 17.71
N LYS A 147 5.38 14.34 18.32
CA LYS A 147 5.51 15.49 19.22
C LYS A 147 6.25 14.97 20.46
N MET A 148 7.44 15.51 20.71
CA MET A 148 8.06 15.46 22.05
C MET A 148 7.20 16.25 23.04
#